data_AF-I3KTC6-F1
#
_entry.id   AF-I3KTC6-F1
#
_cell.length_a   1.000
_cell.length_b   1.000
_cell.length_c   1.000
_cell.angle_alpha   90.00
_cell.angle_beta   90.00
_cell.angle_gamma   90.00
#
_symmetry.space_group_name_H-M   'P 1'
#
loop_
_entity.id
_entity.type
_entity.pdbx_description
1 polymer ?
#
loop_
_entity_poly.entity_id
_entity_poly.type
_entity_poly.pdbx_seq_one_letter_code
_entity_poly.pdbx_strand_id
1 'polypeptide(L)'
;MSLSFHILFVLGFILQSDDKSVARLKRYIALCGVRRNYKKLLEDCRSIRSQVAVLKKELEELGVRGQPTIQKCKKVRMKREQAQDLAALDVNNIITTQGRPTRRGASASQKQQDCPSSEYQRTLNSDSDSDQENNTHRGRRKMSEWANLQGIISDDADSD
;
A
#
# COMPACT_ATOMS: atom_id res chain seq x y z
N MET A 1 -10.48 11.14 0.18
CA MET A 1 -10.49 12.26 -0.81
C MET A 1 -9.13 12.92 -1.03
N SER A 2 -8.14 12.71 -0.14
CA SER A 2 -6.87 13.43 -0.16
C SER A 2 -5.87 12.96 -1.25
N LEU A 3 -5.90 11.69 -1.67
CA LEU A 3 -4.97 11.19 -2.69
C LEU A 3 -5.22 11.79 -4.08
N SER A 4 -6.47 11.93 -4.51
CA SER A 4 -6.81 12.45 -5.86
C SER A 4 -6.43 13.94 -6.01
N PHE A 5 -6.66 14.75 -4.97
CA PHE A 5 -6.24 16.16 -4.96
C PHE A 5 -4.72 16.31 -4.90
N HIS A 6 -4.02 15.44 -4.19
CA HIS A 6 -2.56 15.42 -4.18
C HIS A 6 -1.98 15.05 -5.55
N ILE A 7 -2.52 14.03 -6.22
CA ILE A 7 -2.07 13.60 -7.54
C ILE A 7 -2.29 14.72 -8.57
N LEU A 8 -3.46 15.37 -8.56
CA LEU A 8 -3.77 16.49 -9.45
C LEU A 8 -2.92 17.75 -9.16
N PHE A 9 -2.65 18.06 -7.89
CA PHE A 9 -1.79 19.20 -7.53
C PHE A 9 -0.32 18.94 -7.90
N VAL A 10 0.17 17.72 -7.72
CA VAL A 10 1.54 17.32 -8.12
C VAL A 10 1.71 17.34 -9.64
N LEU A 11 0.69 16.93 -10.41
CA LEU A 11 0.71 17.02 -11.87
C LEU A 11 0.55 18.47 -12.38
N GLY A 12 -0.35 19.26 -11.77
CA GLY A 12 -0.63 20.64 -12.17
C GLY A 12 0.54 21.60 -11.90
N PHE A 13 1.27 21.42 -10.79
CA PHE A 13 2.42 22.27 -10.45
C PHE A 13 3.68 22.01 -11.30
N ILE A 14 3.74 20.86 -12.00
CA ILE A 14 4.86 20.52 -12.91
C ILE A 14 4.74 21.25 -14.26
N LEU A 15 3.55 21.74 -14.63
CA LEU A 15 3.27 22.31 -15.95
C LEU A 15 3.39 23.84 -16.05
N GLN A 16 3.70 24.53 -14.96
CA GLN A 16 3.78 25.99 -14.97
C GLN A 16 5.16 26.46 -15.46
N SER A 17 5.31 26.52 -16.80
CA SER A 17 6.33 27.24 -17.59
C SER A 17 7.72 27.44 -16.95
N ASP A 18 8.38 26.34 -16.60
CA ASP A 18 9.83 26.27 -16.38
C ASP A 18 10.46 25.46 -17.53
N ASP A 19 11.75 25.65 -17.78
CA ASP A 19 12.49 24.89 -18.80
C ASP A 19 12.21 23.39 -18.77
N LYS A 20 12.17 22.77 -19.97
CA LYS A 20 11.84 21.34 -20.15
C LYS A 20 12.71 20.43 -19.29
N SER A 21 13.97 20.81 -19.04
CA SER A 21 14.91 20.05 -18.19
C SER A 21 14.52 20.10 -16.71
N VAL A 22 14.15 21.27 -16.20
CA VAL A 22 13.71 21.49 -14.82
C VAL A 22 12.39 20.77 -14.57
N ALA A 23 11.43 20.88 -15.48
CA ALA A 23 10.15 20.17 -15.39
C ALA A 23 10.33 18.64 -15.35
N ARG A 24 11.23 18.09 -16.17
CA ARG A 24 11.57 16.66 -16.16
C ARG A 24 12.16 16.21 -14.82
N LEU A 25 13.07 17.00 -14.24
CA LEU A 25 13.69 16.67 -12.96
C LEU A 25 12.69 16.73 -11.80
N LYS A 26 11.83 17.76 -11.77
CA LYS A 26 10.71 17.85 -10.80
C LYS A 26 9.79 16.62 -10.89
N ARG A 27 9.51 16.14 -12.10
CA ARG A 27 8.74 14.91 -12.33
C ARG A 27 9.46 13.67 -11.77
N TYR A 28 10.77 13.54 -11.96
CA TYR A 28 11.52 12.41 -11.37
C TYR A 28 11.49 12.41 -9.85
N ILE A 29 11.63 13.57 -9.22
CA ILE A 29 11.50 13.71 -7.75
C ILE A 29 10.11 13.28 -7.28
N ALA A 30 9.05 13.70 -7.98
CA ALA A 30 7.69 13.26 -7.68
C ALA A 30 7.51 11.74 -7.83
N LEU A 31 8.12 11.13 -8.87
CA LEU A 31 8.09 9.68 -9.08
C LEU A 31 8.82 8.91 -7.96
N CYS A 32 9.78 9.52 -7.27
CA CYS A 32 10.41 8.94 -6.08
C CYS A 32 9.48 8.92 -4.85
N GLY A 33 8.27 9.49 -4.94
CA GLY A 33 7.29 9.53 -3.86
C GLY A 33 7.47 10.69 -2.88
N VAL A 34 8.30 11.69 -3.22
CA VAL A 34 8.58 12.83 -2.34
C VAL A 34 7.90 14.10 -2.83
N ARG A 35 7.18 14.78 -1.93
CA ARG A 35 6.66 16.12 -2.18
C ARG A 35 7.64 17.15 -1.65
N ARG A 36 8.26 17.92 -2.55
CA ARG A 36 9.17 19.03 -2.21
C ARG A 36 8.50 20.38 -2.43
N ASN A 37 8.88 21.38 -1.63
CA ASN A 37 8.49 22.77 -1.86
C ASN A 37 9.53 23.47 -2.75
N TYR A 38 9.29 23.43 -4.06
CA TYR A 38 10.23 23.98 -5.05
C TYR A 38 10.41 25.50 -4.98
N LYS A 39 9.44 26.25 -4.43
CA LYS A 39 9.57 27.70 -4.28
C LYS A 39 10.73 28.06 -3.35
N LYS A 40 10.84 27.34 -2.22
CA LYS A 40 11.93 27.51 -1.24
C LYS A 40 13.26 26.95 -1.75
N LEU A 41 13.24 25.79 -2.40
CA LEU A 41 14.47 25.15 -2.90
C LEU A 41 15.13 25.95 -4.04
N LEU A 42 14.34 26.65 -4.84
CA LEU A 42 14.81 27.39 -6.01
C LEU A 42 14.83 28.91 -5.80
N GLU A 43 14.55 29.39 -4.57
CA GLU A 43 14.49 30.81 -4.23
C GLU A 43 15.81 31.52 -4.52
N ASP A 44 16.93 30.89 -4.17
CA ASP A 44 18.28 31.43 -4.39
C ASP A 44 18.81 31.21 -5.82
N CYS A 45 18.08 30.44 -6.65
CA CYS A 45 18.53 30.05 -7.98
C CYS A 45 18.09 31.05 -9.05
N ARG A 46 18.97 32.00 -9.40
CA ARG A 46 18.73 32.98 -10.46
C ARG A 46 18.86 32.43 -11.89
N SER A 47 19.51 31.28 -12.07
CA SER A 47 19.74 30.65 -13.38
C SER A 47 19.16 29.25 -13.49
N ILE A 48 18.72 28.87 -14.69
CA ILE A 48 18.23 27.53 -15.01
C ILE A 48 19.29 26.46 -14.71
N ARG A 49 20.57 26.76 -14.96
CA ARG A 49 21.68 25.84 -14.67
C ARG A 49 21.81 25.57 -13.17
N SER A 50 21.66 26.59 -12.31
CA SER A 50 21.64 26.42 -10.87
C SER A 50 20.44 25.59 -10.41
N GLN A 51 19.25 25.82 -10.98
CA GLN A 51 18.06 25.03 -10.65
C GLN A 51 18.25 23.54 -11.00
N VAL A 52 18.80 23.25 -12.19
CA VAL A 52 19.11 21.88 -12.61
C VAL A 52 20.12 21.22 -11.67
N ALA A 53 21.15 21.95 -11.22
CA ALA A 53 22.16 21.42 -10.30
C ALA A 53 21.55 21.08 -8.93
N VAL A 54 20.71 21.96 -8.38
CA VAL A 54 20.00 21.72 -7.11
C VAL A 54 19.07 20.52 -7.22
N LEU A 55 18.29 20.42 -8.30
CA LEU A 55 17.36 19.29 -8.50
C LEU A 55 18.09 17.95 -8.70
N LYS A 56 19.26 17.96 -9.34
CA LYS A 56 20.10 16.75 -9.45
C LYS A 56 20.67 16.34 -8.08
N LYS A 57 21.15 17.30 -7.28
CA LYS A 57 21.63 17.05 -5.92
C LYS A 57 20.52 16.45 -5.04
N GLU A 58 19.30 16.99 -5.13
CA GLU A 58 18.13 16.43 -4.44
C GLU A 58 17.86 14.98 -4.87
N LEU A 59 17.92 14.67 -6.17
CA LEU A 59 17.75 13.29 -6.64
C LEU A 59 18.82 12.35 -6.09
N GLU A 60 20.07 12.81 -5.97
CA GLU A 60 21.16 12.04 -5.36
C GLU A 60 20.92 11.80 -3.86
N GLU A 61 20.45 12.82 -3.12
CA GLU A 61 20.08 12.72 -1.71
C GLU A 61 18.91 11.73 -1.50
N LEU A 62 17.97 11.68 -2.44
CA LEU A 62 16.89 10.70 -2.42
C LEU A 62 17.36 9.27 -2.72
N GLY A 63 18.59 9.10 -3.23
CA GLY A 63 19.21 7.80 -3.54
C GLY A 63 19.23 7.45 -5.03
N VAL A 64 18.83 8.36 -5.92
CA VAL A 64 18.94 8.18 -7.37
C VAL A 64 20.32 8.65 -7.83
N ARG A 65 21.31 7.75 -7.82
CA ARG A 65 22.68 8.07 -8.23
C ARG A 65 22.85 8.08 -9.75
N GLY A 66 23.60 9.08 -10.24
CA GLY A 66 23.96 9.24 -11.64
C GLY A 66 22.80 9.71 -12.53
N GLN A 67 22.70 9.16 -13.74
CA GLN A 67 21.64 9.55 -14.68
C GLN A 67 20.25 9.15 -14.13
N PRO A 68 19.33 10.11 -13.96
CA PRO A 68 17.99 9.84 -13.41
C PRO A 68 17.12 9.18 -14.48
N THR A 69 16.67 7.95 -14.18
CA THR A 69 15.73 7.20 -15.02
C THR A 69 14.45 6.89 -14.25
N ILE A 70 13.35 6.70 -14.97
CA ILE A 70 12.03 6.40 -14.36
C ILE A 70 12.11 5.14 -13.49
N GLN A 71 12.77 4.09 -13.99
CA GLN A 71 12.93 2.83 -13.27
C GLN A 71 13.68 3.01 -11.94
N LYS A 72 14.76 3.80 -11.91
CA LYS A 72 15.49 4.09 -10.66
C LYS A 72 14.62 4.83 -9.65
N CYS A 73 13.84 5.81 -10.10
CA CYS A 73 12.94 6.58 -9.23
C CYS A 73 11.88 5.65 -8.60
N LYS A 74 11.29 4.75 -9.38
CA LYS A 74 10.34 3.75 -8.89
C LYS A 74 10.99 2.80 -7.88
N LYS A 75 12.21 2.32 -8.15
CA LYS A 75 12.95 1.46 -7.20
C LYS A 75 13.19 2.16 -5.86
N VAL A 76 13.56 3.44 -5.87
CA VAL A 76 13.72 4.24 -4.64
C VAL A 76 12.42 4.35 -3.88
N ARG A 77 11.31 4.62 -4.58
CA ARG A 77 9.99 4.68 -3.96
C ARG A 77 9.61 3.35 -3.30
N MET A 78 9.75 2.23 -4.01
CA MET A 78 9.47 0.90 -3.49
C MET A 78 10.29 0.60 -2.23
N LYS A 79 11.59 0.92 -2.23
CA LYS A 79 12.45 0.72 -1.04
C LYS A 79 12.00 1.53 0.18
N ARG A 80 11.47 2.73 -0.02
CA ARG A 80 10.95 3.56 1.07
C ARG A 80 9.64 3.01 1.62
N GLU A 81 8.73 2.61 0.74
CA GLU A 81 7.47 1.98 1.13
C GLU A 81 7.75 0.68 1.91
N GLN A 82 8.67 -0.17 1.43
CA GLN A 82 9.14 -1.35 2.15
C GLN A 82 9.71 -1.02 3.54
N ALA A 83 10.57 -0.01 3.64
CA ALA A 83 11.13 0.40 4.93
C ALA A 83 10.06 0.95 5.89
N GLN A 84 9.05 1.65 5.36
CA GLN A 84 7.91 2.14 6.13
C GLN A 84 7.04 0.99 6.62
N ASP A 85 6.78 0.00 5.78
CA ASP A 85 6.03 -1.21 6.15
C ASP A 85 6.76 -1.96 7.27
N LEU A 86 8.08 -2.14 7.13
CA LEU A 86 8.91 -2.78 8.16
C LEU A 86 8.91 -2.01 9.49
N ALA A 87 8.93 -0.67 9.44
CA ALA A 87 8.88 0.16 10.64
C ALA A 87 7.48 0.16 11.30
N ALA A 88 6.42 -0.07 10.53
CA ALA A 88 5.05 -0.17 11.02
C ALA A 88 4.72 -1.54 11.63
N LEU A 89 5.57 -2.57 11.41
CA LEU A 89 5.40 -3.89 12.03
C LEU A 89 5.62 -3.79 13.55
N ASP A 90 4.54 -3.93 14.32
CA ASP A 90 4.59 -4.01 15.77
C ASP A 90 4.97 -5.42 16.23
N VAL A 91 6.25 -5.60 16.57
CA VAL A 91 6.83 -6.85 17.06
C VAL A 91 6.18 -7.31 18.38
N ASN A 92 5.58 -6.39 19.15
CA ASN A 92 4.94 -6.72 20.42
C ASN A 92 3.67 -7.58 20.25
N ASN A 93 3.03 -7.53 19.09
CA ASN A 93 1.84 -8.34 18.78
C ASN A 93 2.18 -9.75 18.28
N ILE A 94 3.46 -10.10 18.17
CA ILE A 94 3.86 -11.44 17.73
C ILE A 94 3.57 -12.43 18.86
N ILE A 95 2.57 -13.30 18.65
CA ILE A 95 2.29 -14.43 19.54
C ILE A 95 3.46 -15.42 19.41
N THR A 96 4.44 -15.34 20.31
CA THR A 96 5.54 -16.30 20.39
C THR A 96 5.07 -17.61 21.04
N THR A 97 4.07 -18.27 20.45
CA THR A 97 3.73 -19.63 20.86
C THR A 97 4.78 -20.58 20.30
N GLN A 98 5.56 -21.18 21.19
CA GLN A 98 6.50 -22.25 20.89
C GLN A 98 5.69 -23.52 20.50
N GLY A 99 5.13 -23.56 19.28
CA GLY A 99 4.47 -24.74 18.72
C GLY A 99 2.95 -24.63 18.49
N ARG A 100 2.40 -25.66 17.83
CA ARG A 100 0.96 -25.82 17.55
C ARG A 100 0.23 -26.06 18.88
N PRO A 101 -0.77 -25.25 19.25
CA PRO A 101 -1.62 -25.55 20.41
C PRO A 101 -2.26 -26.93 20.22
N THR A 102 -1.81 -27.91 21.00
CA THR A 102 -2.45 -29.22 21.02
C THR A 102 -3.78 -29.06 21.77
N ARG A 103 -4.81 -29.78 21.33
CA ARG A 103 -6.24 -29.61 21.70
C ARG A 103 -6.55 -29.67 23.21
N ARG A 104 -5.56 -29.87 24.10
CA ARG A 104 -5.73 -30.02 25.54
C ARG A 104 -5.29 -28.81 26.39
N GLY A 105 -4.75 -27.73 25.80
CA GLY A 105 -4.21 -26.58 26.54
C GLY A 105 -5.13 -25.36 26.72
N ALA A 106 -6.38 -25.40 26.24
CA ALA A 106 -7.27 -24.23 26.22
C ALA A 106 -7.76 -23.75 27.60
N SER A 107 -7.50 -24.49 28.68
CA SER A 107 -7.94 -24.14 30.04
C SER A 107 -6.88 -23.40 30.88
N ALA A 108 -5.64 -23.23 30.40
CA ALA A 108 -4.54 -22.73 31.23
C ALA A 108 -4.08 -21.29 30.92
N SER A 109 -4.57 -20.64 29.87
CA SER A 109 -4.11 -19.29 29.49
C SER A 109 -5.27 -18.29 29.41
N GLN A 110 -5.99 -18.15 30.53
CA GLN A 110 -6.83 -16.98 30.78
C GLN A 110 -6.15 -16.16 31.87
N LYS A 111 -5.22 -15.28 31.46
CA LYS A 111 -4.86 -14.13 32.27
C LYS A 111 -5.22 -12.88 31.47
N GLN A 112 -6.25 -12.22 31.98
CA GLN A 112 -6.87 -11.03 31.43
C GLN A 112 -5.81 -9.93 31.22
N GLN A 113 -5.81 -9.34 30.03
CA GLN A 113 -5.38 -7.97 29.85
C GLN A 113 -6.61 -7.20 29.39
N ASP A 114 -7.04 -6.26 30.23
CA ASP A 114 -8.15 -5.37 29.96
C ASP A 114 -7.79 -4.47 28.77
N CYS A 115 -8.50 -4.67 27.66
CA CYS A 115 -8.51 -3.76 26.52
C CYS A 115 -9.96 -3.29 26.35
N PRO A 116 -10.24 -1.98 26.20
CA PRO A 116 -11.60 -1.48 26.14
C PRO A 116 -12.27 -1.96 24.86
N SER A 117 -13.25 -2.84 25.02
CA SER A 117 -14.07 -3.40 23.96
C SER A 117 -14.88 -2.30 23.27
N SER A 118 -14.41 -1.84 22.11
CA SER A 118 -15.26 -1.08 21.18
C SER A 118 -16.31 -2.04 20.62
N GLU A 119 -17.56 -1.84 21.02
CA GLU A 119 -18.71 -2.63 20.64
C GLU A 119 -19.01 -2.51 19.15
N TYR A 120 -18.43 -3.42 18.36
CA TYR A 120 -18.83 -3.64 16.98
C TYR A 120 -19.96 -4.68 16.95
N GLN A 121 -21.20 -4.21 16.88
CA GLN A 121 -22.35 -5.08 16.62
C GLN A 121 -22.37 -5.49 15.15
N ARG A 122 -22.12 -6.77 14.90
CA ARG A 122 -22.39 -7.41 13.61
C ARG A 122 -23.86 -7.84 13.58
N THR A 123 -24.71 -7.08 12.90
CA THR A 123 -26.10 -7.46 12.65
C THR A 123 -26.14 -8.60 11.63
N LEU A 124 -26.27 -9.84 12.11
CA LEU A 124 -26.70 -10.97 11.29
C LEU A 124 -28.22 -10.91 11.22
N ASN A 125 -28.76 -10.66 10.03
CA ASN A 125 -30.19 -10.78 9.78
C ASN A 125 -30.55 -12.26 9.84
N SER A 126 -31.35 -12.62 10.83
CA SER A 126 -31.91 -13.95 11.05
C SER A 126 -33.09 -14.19 10.08
N ASP A 127 -33.11 -15.37 9.47
CA ASP A 127 -34.10 -15.88 8.53
C ASP A 127 -35.56 -15.75 9.02
N SER A 128 -36.47 -15.44 8.08
CA SER A 128 -37.92 -15.57 8.24
C SER A 128 -38.43 -16.56 7.19
N ASP A 129 -38.90 -17.71 7.67
CA ASP A 129 -39.29 -18.91 6.91
C ASP A 129 -40.84 -18.96 6.80
N SER A 130 -41.41 -18.85 5.59
CA SER A 130 -42.84 -19.02 5.20
C SER A 130 -42.87 -18.92 3.65
N ASP A 131 -43.40 -19.81 2.79
CA ASP A 131 -44.45 -20.81 2.90
C ASP A 131 -44.24 -22.00 1.93
N GLN A 132 -44.95 -23.08 2.27
CA GLN A 132 -45.25 -24.34 1.57
C GLN A 132 -45.35 -24.27 0.02
N GLU A 133 -44.75 -25.24 -0.71
CA GLU A 133 -45.46 -26.15 -1.64
C GLU A 133 -44.53 -27.16 -2.38
N ASN A 134 -44.87 -28.44 -2.20
CA ASN A 134 -44.89 -29.57 -3.15
C ASN A 134 -43.69 -29.89 -4.07
N ASN A 135 -43.23 -31.14 -3.91
CA ASN A 135 -42.84 -32.10 -4.94
C ASN A 135 -41.34 -32.37 -5.27
N THR A 136 -40.97 -33.62 -4.98
CA THR A 136 -39.98 -34.53 -5.61
C THR A 136 -38.49 -34.15 -5.78
N HIS A 137 -37.67 -34.83 -4.96
CA HIS A 137 -36.40 -35.48 -5.32
C HIS A 137 -35.43 -34.70 -6.22
N ARG A 138 -34.63 -33.79 -5.63
CA ARG A 138 -33.31 -33.42 -6.20
C ARG A 138 -32.27 -33.22 -5.10
N GLY A 139 -31.52 -34.29 -4.80
CA GLY A 139 -30.33 -34.24 -3.94
C GLY A 139 -29.24 -33.38 -4.58
N ARG A 140 -29.27 -32.07 -4.30
CA ARG A 140 -28.24 -31.11 -4.71
C ARG A 140 -27.02 -31.32 -3.81
N ARG A 141 -26.04 -32.07 -4.31
CA ARG A 141 -24.71 -32.18 -3.72
C ARG A 141 -24.19 -30.76 -3.47
N LYS A 142 -23.96 -30.41 -2.20
CA LYS A 142 -23.30 -29.16 -1.82
C LYS A 142 -21.83 -29.30 -2.22
N MET A 143 -21.56 -28.99 -3.49
CA MET A 143 -20.21 -28.90 -4.03
C MET A 143 -19.44 -27.91 -3.15
N SER A 144 -18.27 -28.33 -2.68
CA SER A 144 -17.49 -27.61 -1.67
C SER A 144 -17.37 -26.13 -2.03
N GLU A 145 -17.58 -25.26 -1.05
CA GLU A 145 -17.57 -23.79 -1.09
C GLU A 145 -16.29 -23.17 -1.71
N TRP A 146 -15.31 -24.00 -2.03
CA TRP A 146 -13.98 -23.67 -2.55
C TRP A 146 -13.68 -24.31 -3.91
N ALA A 147 -14.58 -25.16 -4.45
CA ALA A 147 -14.39 -25.81 -5.74
C ALA A 147 -14.39 -24.82 -6.91
N ASN A 148 -15.03 -23.65 -6.74
CA ASN A 148 -15.05 -22.57 -7.72
C ASN A 148 -13.79 -21.70 -7.72
N LEU A 149 -12.81 -21.98 -6.83
CA LEU A 149 -11.58 -21.20 -6.69
C LEU A 149 -10.37 -21.86 -7.37
N GLN A 150 -10.54 -23.06 -7.95
CA GLN A 150 -9.53 -23.69 -8.81
C GLN A 150 -9.40 -22.87 -10.12
N GLY A 151 -8.49 -21.89 -10.12
CA GLY A 151 -8.19 -21.07 -11.31
C GLY A 151 -7.99 -19.58 -11.05
N ILE A 152 -8.13 -19.10 -9.81
CA ILE A 152 -8.01 -17.65 -9.50
C ILE A 152 -6.57 -17.20 -9.27
N ILE A 153 -5.64 -18.12 -8.98
CA ILE A 153 -4.21 -17.79 -8.83
C ILE A 153 -3.40 -18.80 -9.63
N SER A 154 -3.20 -18.53 -10.93
CA SER A 154 -2.04 -19.04 -11.65
C SER A 154 -0.92 -18.03 -11.46
N ASP A 155 0.09 -18.41 -10.69
CA ASP A 155 1.36 -17.69 -10.54
C ASP A 155 2.19 -17.88 -11.81
N ASP A 156 1.86 -17.14 -12.88
CA ASP A 156 2.75 -16.97 -14.04
C ASP A 156 3.56 -15.68 -13.84
N ALA A 157 4.60 -15.79 -13.01
CA ALA A 157 5.62 -14.78 -12.82
C ALA A 157 6.91 -15.18 -13.55
N ASP A 158 6.87 -15.24 -14.88
CA ASP A 158 8.08 -15.15 -15.70
C ASP A 158 8.40 -13.66 -15.96
N SER A 159 9.53 -13.20 -15.46
CA SER A 159 10.09 -11.88 -15.77
C SER A 159 11.55 -12.03 -16.19
N ASP A 160 11.80 -11.82 -17.48
CA ASP A 160 13.10 -11.47 -18.08
C ASP A 160 13.25 -9.93 -18.11
#